data_AF-A0A7C2Y0T0-F1
#
_entry.id   AF-A0A7C2Y0T0-F1
#
_cell.length_a   1.000
_cell.length_b   1.000
_cell.length_c   1.000
_cell.angle_alpha   90.00
_cell.angle_beta   90.00
_cell.angle_gamma   90.00
#
_symmetry.space_group_name_H-M   'P 1'
#
loop_
_entity.id
_entity.type
_entity.pdbx_description
1 polymer ?
#
loop_
_entity_poly.entity_id
_entity_poly.type
_entity_poly.pdbx_seq_one_letter_code
_entity_poly.pdbx_strand_id
1 'polypeptide(L)'
;MLRLVRDQATAEDLFQQTWLRVVEKVHHYDARRSFEAWLFALAHNLAIDHLRRCRSESLDELLSSDEPRHIQFPSAGPDALDRALEQERAGAGIEAFDELPAVYRELLSLRFEEEMKLVEIAEVLDVPLSTVKTRLKRGLERLRKQLVNMAPREIGQ
;
A
#
# COMPACT_ATOMS: atom_id res chain seq x y z
N MET A 1 1.02 7.23 2.74
CA MET A 1 -0.15 8.14 2.61
C MET A 1 -0.72 8.17 1.20
N LEU A 2 0.06 8.48 0.16
CA LEU A 2 -0.45 8.58 -1.21
C LEU A 2 -1.22 7.33 -1.67
N ARG A 3 -0.73 6.12 -1.33
CA ARG A 3 -1.42 4.86 -1.62
C ARG A 3 -2.77 4.68 -0.90
N LEU A 4 -2.94 5.34 0.24
CA LEU A 4 -4.14 5.22 1.09
C LEU A 4 -5.23 6.21 0.66
N VAL A 5 -4.85 7.47 0.37
CA VAL A 5 -5.80 8.52 -0.03
C VAL A 5 -5.97 8.69 -1.54
N ARG A 6 -5.02 8.18 -2.34
CA ARG A 6 -5.00 8.24 -3.82
C ARG A 6 -5.15 9.66 -4.42
N ASP A 7 -4.85 10.68 -3.62
CA ASP A 7 -4.79 12.08 -4.04
C ASP A 7 -3.51 12.73 -3.52
N GLN A 8 -2.78 13.41 -4.41
CA GLN A 8 -1.46 13.97 -4.10
C GLN A 8 -1.56 15.14 -3.12
N ALA A 9 -2.49 16.07 -3.35
CA ALA A 9 -2.64 17.25 -2.50
C ALA A 9 -3.07 16.85 -1.09
N THR A 10 -4.01 15.92 -0.97
CA THR A 10 -4.45 15.34 0.30
C THR A 10 -3.31 14.60 0.99
N ALA A 11 -2.50 13.84 0.26
CA ALA A 11 -1.35 13.13 0.85
C ALA A 11 -0.31 14.11 1.42
N GLU A 12 -0.05 15.22 0.76
CA GLU A 12 0.86 16.28 1.23
C GLU A 12 0.31 17.00 2.46
N ASP A 13 -0.98 17.34 2.48
CA ASP A 13 -1.64 17.94 3.64
C ASP A 13 -1.60 17.01 4.87
N LEU A 14 -1.95 15.72 4.69
CA LEU A 14 -1.87 14.73 5.76
C LEU A 14 -0.43 14.49 6.24
N PHE A 15 0.56 14.60 5.36
CA PHE A 15 1.97 14.53 5.73
C PHE A 15 2.35 15.69 6.64
N GLN A 16 1.96 16.92 6.29
CA GLN A 16 2.20 18.10 7.12
C GLN A 16 1.51 17.97 8.48
N GLN A 17 0.24 17.57 8.50
CA GLN A 17 -0.51 17.33 9.75
C GLN A 17 0.12 16.25 10.62
N THR A 18 0.71 15.21 10.01
CA THR A 18 1.41 14.16 10.75
C THR A 18 2.63 14.73 11.47
N TRP A 19 3.44 15.57 10.81
CA TRP A 19 4.60 16.19 11.45
C TRP A 19 4.22 17.18 12.56
N LEU A 20 3.14 17.94 12.38
CA LEU A 20 2.59 18.78 13.45
C LEU A 20 2.21 17.94 14.67
N ARG A 21 1.49 16.83 14.44
CA ARG A 21 1.12 15.86 15.50
C ARG A 21 2.33 15.22 16.16
N VAL A 22 3.41 14.97 15.43
CA VAL A 22 4.68 14.47 15.99
C VAL A 22 5.26 15.47 16.96
N VAL A 23 5.42 16.74 16.56
CA VAL A 23 5.94 17.79 17.44
C VAL A 23 5.06 17.95 18.68
N GLU A 24 3.74 17.92 18.51
CA GLU A 24 2.78 17.98 19.62
C GLU A 24 2.86 16.78 20.56
N LYS A 25 3.17 15.57 20.09
CA LYS A 25 3.08 14.34 20.89
C LYS A 25 4.43 13.73 21.26
N VAL A 26 5.54 14.26 20.77
CA VAL A 26 6.88 13.69 20.97
C VAL A 26 7.25 13.55 22.45
N HIS A 27 6.75 14.43 23.31
CA HIS A 27 6.98 14.36 24.76
C HIS A 27 6.25 13.19 25.45
N HIS A 28 5.26 12.59 24.80
CA HIS A 28 4.56 11.38 25.25
C HIS A 28 5.10 10.10 24.58
N TYR A 29 6.10 10.21 23.72
CA TYR A 29 6.67 9.06 23.01
C TYR A 29 7.44 8.15 23.98
N ASP A 30 7.11 6.86 23.94
CA ASP A 30 7.84 5.82 24.68
C ASP A 30 9.01 5.31 23.85
N ALA A 31 10.23 5.67 24.25
CA ALA A 31 11.48 5.29 23.56
C ALA A 31 11.74 3.77 23.49
N ARG A 32 10.95 2.94 24.20
CA ARG A 32 11.00 1.48 24.07
C ARG A 32 10.32 0.97 22.79
N ARG A 33 9.52 1.80 22.13
CA ARG A 33 8.86 1.47 20.85
C ARG A 33 9.73 1.92 19.67
N SER A 34 9.43 1.43 18.47
CA SER A 34 10.02 1.99 17.25
C SER A 34 9.39 3.36 16.97
N PHE A 35 10.24 4.37 16.74
CA PHE A 35 9.77 5.70 16.40
C PHE A 35 9.05 5.69 15.06
N GLU A 36 9.57 4.91 14.10
CA GLU A 36 8.95 4.71 12.79
C GLU A 36 7.56 4.10 12.96
N ALA A 37 7.41 3.04 13.76
CA ALA A 37 6.11 2.43 14.00
C ALA A 37 5.12 3.42 14.64
N TRP A 38 5.57 4.22 15.59
CA TRP A 38 4.75 5.26 16.21
C TRP A 38 4.34 6.36 15.22
N LEU A 39 5.27 6.80 14.37
CA LEU A 39 5.04 7.78 13.31
C LEU A 39 4.02 7.25 12.28
N PHE A 40 4.19 6.01 11.81
CA PHE A 40 3.26 5.36 10.89
C PHE A 40 1.88 5.19 11.50
N ALA A 41 1.77 4.92 12.81
CA ALA A 41 0.48 4.85 13.49
C ALA A 41 -0.22 6.22 13.50
N LEU A 42 0.52 7.32 13.76
CA LEU A 42 -0.04 8.68 13.68
C LEU A 42 -0.53 9.01 12.26
N ALA A 43 0.29 8.71 11.25
CA ALA A 43 -0.01 8.92 9.85
C ALA A 43 -1.25 8.12 9.39
N HIS A 44 -1.30 6.83 9.74
CA HIS A 44 -2.41 5.94 9.43
C HIS A 44 -3.72 6.47 10.03
N ASN A 45 -3.72 6.82 11.32
CA ASN A 45 -4.90 7.31 11.99
C ASN A 45 -5.46 8.59 11.36
N LEU A 46 -4.58 9.54 11.00
CA LEU A 46 -4.99 10.77 10.31
C LEU A 46 -5.62 10.47 8.94
N ALA A 47 -5.04 9.55 8.18
CA ALA A 47 -5.55 9.19 6.87
C ALA A 47 -6.90 8.43 6.96
N ILE A 48 -7.06 7.52 7.91
CA ILE A 48 -8.34 6.85 8.15
C ILE A 48 -9.41 7.84 8.63
N ASP A 49 -9.07 8.77 9.51
CA ASP A 49 -9.99 9.84 9.94
C ASP A 49 -10.39 10.76 8.79
N HIS A 50 -9.47 11.08 7.88
CA HIS A 50 -9.78 11.80 6.66
C HIS A 50 -10.75 11.01 5.76
N LEU A 51 -10.42 9.75 5.44
CA LEU A 51 -11.26 8.90 4.60
C LEU A 51 -12.67 8.69 5.18
N ARG A 52 -12.78 8.58 6.52
CA ARG A 52 -14.07 8.47 7.22
C ARG A 52 -14.91 9.73 7.09
N ARG A 53 -14.28 10.92 7.16
CA ARG A 53 -14.98 12.21 6.96
C ARG A 53 -15.47 12.35 5.53
N CYS A 54 -14.61 12.06 4.54
CA CYS A 54 -15.01 12.10 3.13
C CYS A 54 -16.18 11.15 2.85
N ARG A 55 -16.21 9.96 3.47
CA ARG A 55 -17.34 9.03 3.37
C ARG A 55 -18.61 9.53 4.06
N SER A 56 -18.48 10.27 5.16
CA SER A 56 -19.63 10.86 5.86
C SER A 56 -20.25 12.04 5.09
N GLU A 57 -19.47 12.72 4.25
CA GLU A 57 -19.90 13.80 3.37
C GLU A 57 -20.45 13.27 2.03
N SER A 58 -19.98 12.09 1.59
CA SER A 58 -20.43 11.33 0.42
C SER A 58 -21.48 10.26 0.81
N LEU A 59 -22.60 10.68 1.41
CA LEU A 59 -23.79 9.82 1.52
C LEU A 59 -24.52 9.72 0.17
N ASP A 60 -23.77 9.48 -0.90
CA ASP A 60 -24.15 8.80 -2.14
C ASP A 60 -22.86 8.49 -2.91
N GLU A 61 -22.73 7.22 -3.29
CA GLU A 61 -21.82 6.66 -4.30
C GLU A 61 -20.28 6.79 -4.15
N LEU A 62 -19.64 5.60 -4.02
CA LEU A 62 -18.40 5.14 -4.68
C LEU A 62 -17.41 4.46 -3.73
N LEU A 63 -17.64 3.16 -3.52
CA LEU A 63 -16.59 2.17 -3.29
C LEU A 63 -16.19 1.51 -4.61
N SER A 64 -16.00 2.26 -5.70
CA SER A 64 -15.44 1.72 -6.96
C SER A 64 -15.07 2.88 -7.89
N SER A 65 -13.79 3.23 -7.97
CA SER A 65 -13.28 4.04 -9.09
C SER A 65 -11.84 3.61 -9.36
N ASP A 66 -11.73 2.68 -10.29
CA ASP A 66 -10.50 2.32 -10.99
C ASP A 66 -10.26 3.34 -12.11
N GLU A 67 -9.04 3.86 -12.19
CA GLU A 67 -8.43 4.25 -13.47
C GLU A 67 -6.91 4.02 -13.39
N PRO A 68 -6.35 3.12 -14.23
CA PRO A 68 -4.92 3.07 -14.47
C PRO A 68 -4.54 4.05 -15.60
N ARG A 69 -3.61 4.97 -15.33
CA ARG A 69 -2.97 5.81 -16.37
C ARG A 69 -1.85 5.05 -17.05
N HIS A 70 -1.99 4.82 -18.35
CA HIS A 70 -0.95 4.30 -19.23
C HIS A 70 0.20 5.31 -19.43
N ILE A 71 1.43 4.82 -19.38
CA ILE A 71 2.64 5.55 -19.79
C ILE A 71 3.29 4.75 -20.93
N GLN A 72 3.60 5.41 -22.04
CA GLN A 72 4.26 4.82 -23.24
C GLN A 72 5.71 5.31 -23.40
N PHE A 73 6.44 4.64 -24.31
CA PHE A 73 7.67 5.02 -25.08
C PHE A 73 8.93 4.15 -24.79
N PRO A 74 9.94 4.06 -25.71
CA PRO A 74 9.98 3.19 -26.90
C PRO A 74 11.27 2.31 -27.07
N SER A 75 11.18 1.30 -27.97
CA SER A 75 12.17 0.49 -28.76
C SER A 75 13.69 0.81 -28.74
N ALA A 76 14.68 -0.07 -29.01
CA ALA A 76 14.93 -1.53 -28.98
C ALA A 76 16.45 -1.75 -29.22
N GLY A 77 17.02 -2.88 -28.77
CA GLY A 77 18.40 -3.34 -29.04
C GLY A 77 18.57 -4.83 -28.67
N PRO A 78 19.66 -5.54 -29.01
CA PRO A 78 19.75 -7.02 -28.94
C PRO A 78 19.75 -7.67 -27.54
N ASP A 79 19.51 -6.88 -26.51
CA ASP A 79 19.37 -7.23 -25.09
C ASP A 79 18.05 -6.64 -24.54
N ALA A 80 17.15 -6.22 -25.43
CA ALA A 80 15.88 -5.59 -25.11
C ALA A 80 14.77 -6.61 -24.88
N LEU A 81 14.89 -7.86 -25.33
CA LEU A 81 13.85 -8.87 -25.11
C LEU A 81 13.83 -9.32 -23.65
N ASP A 82 14.98 -9.69 -23.08
CA ASP A 82 15.06 -10.10 -21.67
C ASP A 82 14.74 -8.94 -20.73
N ARG A 83 15.25 -7.73 -21.01
CA ARG A 83 14.86 -6.53 -20.27
C ARG A 83 13.39 -6.16 -20.45
N ALA A 84 12.81 -6.31 -21.64
CA ALA A 84 11.38 -6.08 -21.84
C ALA A 84 10.54 -7.11 -21.09
N LEU A 85 10.96 -8.38 -21.04
CA LEU A 85 10.29 -9.44 -20.28
C LEU A 85 10.40 -9.21 -18.77
N GLU A 86 11.55 -8.77 -18.26
CA GLU A 86 11.72 -8.36 -16.87
C GLU A 86 10.85 -7.14 -16.54
N GLN A 87 10.78 -6.17 -17.43
CA GLN A 87 10.00 -4.95 -17.25
C GLN A 87 8.50 -5.20 -17.38
N GLU A 88 8.08 -6.12 -18.24
CA GLU A 88 6.70 -6.63 -18.34
C GLU A 88 6.32 -7.41 -17.07
N ARG A 89 7.19 -8.29 -16.57
CA ARG A 89 6.96 -9.01 -15.30
C ARG A 89 6.91 -8.07 -14.11
N ALA A 90 7.77 -7.06 -14.07
CA ALA A 90 7.76 -6.03 -13.04
C ALA A 90 6.48 -5.17 -13.13
N GLY A 91 6.05 -4.80 -14.34
CA GLY A 91 4.79 -4.12 -14.60
C GLY A 91 3.57 -4.92 -14.12
N ALA A 92 3.48 -6.20 -14.50
CA ALA A 92 2.44 -7.11 -14.05
C ALA A 92 2.44 -7.28 -12.52
N GLY A 93 3.61 -7.25 -11.88
CA GLY A 93 3.73 -7.27 -10.43
C GLY A 93 3.17 -6.03 -9.74
N ILE A 94 3.45 -4.85 -10.30
CA ILE A 94 2.91 -3.57 -9.81
C ILE A 94 1.40 -3.53 -10.00
N GLU A 95 0.89 -3.91 -11.17
CA GLU A 95 -0.55 -3.96 -11.46
C GLU A 95 -1.29 -4.92 -10.52
N ALA A 96 -0.79 -6.15 -10.38
CA ALA A 96 -1.38 -7.13 -9.46
C ALA A 96 -1.41 -6.63 -8.01
N PHE A 97 -0.35 -5.94 -7.58
CA PHE A 97 -0.29 -5.31 -6.27
C PHE A 97 -1.28 -4.15 -6.14
N ASP A 98 -1.46 -3.36 -7.19
CA ASP A 98 -2.37 -2.22 -7.24
C ASP A 98 -3.85 -2.59 -7.42
N GLU A 99 -4.15 -3.83 -7.78
CA GLU A 99 -5.51 -4.38 -7.75
C GLU A 99 -5.88 -4.97 -6.37
N LEU A 100 -4.91 -5.17 -5.47
CA LEU A 100 -5.22 -5.70 -4.15
C LEU A 100 -6.13 -4.72 -3.38
N PRO A 101 -7.14 -5.23 -2.65
CA PRO A 101 -7.89 -4.42 -1.70
C PRO A 101 -6.94 -3.66 -0.76
N ALA A 102 -7.26 -2.40 -0.47
CA ALA A 102 -6.38 -1.47 0.26
C ALA A 102 -5.81 -2.07 1.55
N VAL A 103 -6.63 -2.80 2.31
CA VAL A 103 -6.24 -3.47 3.57
C VAL A 103 -5.08 -4.48 3.40
N TYR A 104 -4.98 -5.16 2.26
CA TYR A 104 -3.89 -6.09 2.00
C TYR A 104 -2.66 -5.35 1.46
N ARG A 105 -2.87 -4.38 0.58
CA ARG A 105 -1.80 -3.58 -0.01
C ARG A 105 -1.01 -2.84 1.07
N GLU A 106 -1.73 -2.15 1.94
CA GLU A 106 -1.14 -1.41 3.06
C GLU A 106 -0.34 -2.31 3.99
N LEU A 107 -0.92 -3.45 4.38
CA LEU A 107 -0.24 -4.41 5.24
C LEU A 107 1.03 -4.99 4.58
N LEU A 108 0.99 -5.25 3.26
CA LEU A 108 2.15 -5.74 2.52
C LEU A 108 3.22 -4.66 2.38
N SER A 109 2.86 -3.40 2.11
CA SER A 109 3.83 -2.29 2.08
C SER A 109 4.50 -2.11 3.44
N LEU A 110 3.74 -2.07 4.54
CA LEU A 110 4.33 -1.97 5.88
C LEU A 110 5.28 -3.14 6.19
N ARG A 111 4.98 -4.36 5.69
CA ARG A 111 5.81 -5.53 5.94
C ARG A 111 7.07 -5.58 5.08
N PHE A 112 6.97 -5.25 3.80
CA PHE A 112 7.99 -5.55 2.80
C PHE A 112 8.72 -4.31 2.26
N GLU A 113 8.08 -3.14 2.27
CA GLU A 113 8.72 -1.87 1.89
C GLU A 113 9.31 -1.19 3.13
N GLU A 114 8.52 -1.11 4.21
CA GLU A 114 8.94 -0.47 5.47
C GLU A 114 9.60 -1.46 6.45
N GLU A 115 9.78 -2.72 6.04
CA GLU A 115 10.41 -3.81 6.81
C GLU A 115 9.88 -4.03 8.25
N MET A 116 8.66 -3.57 8.54
CA MET A 116 8.12 -3.56 9.90
C MET A 116 7.81 -4.98 10.43
N LYS A 117 7.98 -5.16 11.75
CA LYS A 117 7.60 -6.40 12.42
C LYS A 117 6.08 -6.48 12.51
N LEU A 118 5.55 -7.71 12.50
CA LEU A 118 4.09 -7.94 12.58
C LEU A 118 3.44 -7.32 13.84
N VAL A 119 4.19 -7.21 14.93
CA VAL A 119 3.74 -6.54 16.17
C VAL A 119 3.62 -5.03 15.98
N GLU A 120 4.56 -4.40 15.27
CA GLU A 120 4.52 -2.97 14.97
C GLU A 120 3.40 -2.65 13.98
N ILE A 121 3.19 -3.52 12.98
CA ILE A 121 2.06 -3.41 12.04
C ILE A 121 0.72 -3.51 12.78
N ALA A 122 0.61 -4.38 13.79
CA ALA A 122 -0.59 -4.49 14.61
C ALA A 122 -0.89 -3.19 15.37
N GLU A 123 0.16 -2.51 15.87
CA GLU A 123 0.04 -1.20 16.51
C GLU A 123 -0.35 -0.10 15.50
N VAL A 124 0.27 -0.07 14.32
CA VAL A 124 -0.03 0.94 13.27
C VAL A 124 -1.48 0.85 12.81
N LEU A 125 -1.94 -0.38 12.51
CA LEU A 125 -3.27 -0.63 11.95
C LEU A 125 -4.37 -0.72 13.01
N ASP A 126 -4.01 -0.64 14.29
CA ASP A 126 -4.89 -0.82 15.45
C ASP A 126 -5.75 -2.10 15.36
N VAL A 127 -5.10 -3.24 15.10
CA VAL A 127 -5.76 -4.56 15.01
C VAL A 127 -4.97 -5.63 15.74
N PRO A 128 -5.61 -6.73 16.18
CA PRO A 128 -4.90 -7.84 16.82
C PRO A 128 -3.80 -8.44 15.94
N LEU A 129 -2.68 -8.86 16.54
CA LEU A 129 -1.59 -9.55 15.83
C LEU A 129 -2.06 -10.79 15.06
N SER A 130 -3.07 -11.51 15.59
CA SER A 130 -3.71 -12.63 14.90
C SER A 130 -4.36 -12.18 13.58
N THR A 131 -5.05 -11.04 13.59
CA THR A 131 -5.65 -10.42 12.39
C THR A 131 -4.58 -10.01 11.39
N VAL A 132 -3.44 -9.44 11.83
CA VAL A 132 -2.31 -9.12 10.95
C VAL A 132 -1.79 -10.39 10.26
N LYS A 133 -1.52 -11.46 11.01
CA LYS A 133 -1.05 -12.75 10.45
C LYS A 133 -2.01 -13.33 9.42
N THR A 134 -3.32 -13.35 9.73
CA THR A 134 -4.33 -13.87 8.81
C THR A 134 -4.47 -13.00 7.56
N ARG A 135 -4.46 -11.66 7.70
CA ARG A 135 -4.53 -10.73 6.56
C ARG A 135 -3.28 -10.80 5.69
N LEU A 136 -2.09 -10.93 6.28
CA LEU A 136 -0.83 -11.12 5.56
C LEU A 136 -0.89 -12.35 4.67
N LYS A 137 -1.28 -13.49 5.26
CA LYS A 137 -1.42 -14.75 4.51
C LYS A 137 -2.41 -14.60 3.35
N ARG A 138 -3.60 -14.04 3.60
CA ARG A 138 -4.62 -13.85 2.57
C ARG A 138 -4.18 -12.85 1.48
N GLY A 139 -3.46 -11.80 1.85
CA GLY A 139 -2.90 -10.82 0.92
C GLY A 139 -1.87 -11.45 -0.03
N LEU A 140 -0.91 -12.20 0.52
CA LEU A 140 0.07 -12.95 -0.26
C LEU A 140 -0.58 -14.00 -1.17
N GLU A 141 -1.60 -14.73 -0.68
CA GLU A 141 -2.35 -15.69 -1.49
C GLU A 141 -3.09 -15.02 -2.65
N ARG A 142 -3.66 -13.83 -2.44
CA ARG A 142 -4.31 -13.05 -3.50
C ARG A 142 -3.31 -12.55 -4.53
N LEU A 143 -2.21 -11.95 -4.07
CA LEU A 143 -1.16 -11.45 -4.95
C LEU A 143 -0.59 -12.58 -5.80
N ARG A 144 -0.28 -13.73 -5.19
CA ARG A 144 0.17 -14.92 -5.91
C ARG A 144 -0.83 -15.37 -6.97
N LYS A 145 -2.14 -15.39 -6.67
CA LYS A 145 -3.17 -15.78 -7.65
C LYS A 145 -3.22 -14.83 -8.84
N GLN A 146 -3.12 -13.51 -8.60
CA GLN A 146 -3.10 -12.52 -9.67
C GLN A 146 -1.85 -12.68 -10.56
N LEU A 147 -0.68 -12.81 -9.95
CA LEU A 147 0.58 -13.03 -10.67
C LEU A 147 0.56 -14.32 -11.52
N VAL A 148 0.00 -15.41 -10.99
CA VAL A 148 -0.14 -16.68 -11.74
C VAL A 148 -1.12 -16.55 -12.90
N ASN A 149 -2.19 -15.76 -12.75
CA ASN A 149 -3.15 -15.52 -13.83
C ASN A 149 -2.60 -14.59 -14.92
N MET A 150 -1.66 -13.69 -14.59
CA MET A 150 -0.97 -12.79 -15.51
C MET A 150 0.23 -13.43 -16.21
N ALA A 151 0.82 -14.48 -15.65
CA ALA A 151 1.90 -15.21 -16.32
C ALA A 151 1.37 -15.81 -17.64
N PRO A 152 2.05 -15.57 -18.79
CA PRO A 152 1.63 -16.17 -20.06
C PRO A 152 1.59 -17.68 -19.87
N ARG A 153 0.42 -18.28 -20.15
CA ARG A 153 0.28 -19.74 -20.18
C ARG A 153 1.28 -20.24 -21.22
N GLU A 154 2.32 -20.93 -20.78
CA GLU A 154 3.21 -21.63 -21.69
C GLU A 154 2.34 -22.47 -22.62
N ILE A 155 2.37 -22.12 -23.90
CA ILE A 155 1.71 -22.87 -24.96
C ILE A 155 2.48 -24.18 -25.03
N GLY A 156 1.93 -25.20 -24.38
CA GLY A 156 2.41 -26.56 -24.52
C GLY A 156 2.39 -26.95 -26.00
N GLN A 157 3.50 -27.50 -26.46
CA GLN A 157 3.55 -28.49 -27.54
C GLN A 157 4.22 -29.73 -26.98
#